data_AF-A0A0L6JI52-F1
#
_entry.id   AF-A0A0L6JI52-F1
#
_cell.length_a   1.000
_cell.length_b   1.000
_cell.length_c   1.000
_cell.angle_alpha   90.00
_cell.angle_beta   90.00
_cell.angle_gamma   90.00
#
_symmetry.space_group_name_H-M   'P 1'
#
loop_
_entity.id
_entity.type
_entity.pdbx_description
1 polymer ?
#
loop_
_entity_poly.entity_id
_entity_poly.type
_entity_poly.pdbx_seq_one_letter_code
_entity_poly.pdbx_strand_id
1 'polypeptide(L)'
;MEADEGMEIMFGDVEEIVRSCRFYDCGHGNEPGCAVREALESGKLEEKRWNSWLKLQKEMAHLEAKKEGKLRLKEKQWEGR
;
A
#
# COMPACT_ATOMS: atom_id res chain seq x y z
N MET A 1 12.80 -11.61 -10.64
CA MET A 1 11.92 -11.00 -9.61
C MET A 1 11.75 -9.57 -10.07
N GLU A 2 10.65 -9.26 -10.76
CA GLU A 2 10.56 -8.08 -11.65
C GLU A 2 9.26 -7.28 -11.46
N ALA A 3 8.27 -7.85 -10.75
CA ALA A 3 6.95 -7.24 -10.60
C ALA A 3 6.82 -6.32 -9.37
N ASP A 4 7.66 -6.51 -8.36
CA ASP A 4 7.61 -5.79 -7.08
C ASP A 4 8.26 -4.40 -7.21
N GLU A 5 9.47 -4.35 -7.79
CA GLU A 5 10.23 -3.12 -8.03
C GLU A 5 9.49 -2.11 -8.93
N GLY A 6 8.75 -2.60 -9.93
CA GLY A 6 7.97 -1.74 -10.82
C GLY A 6 6.81 -1.02 -10.10
N MET A 7 6.28 -1.60 -9.03
CA MET A 7 5.20 -0.97 -8.24
C MET A 7 5.74 0.12 -7.33
N GLU A 8 6.88 -0.12 -6.67
CA GLU A 8 7.55 0.91 -5.85
C GLU A 8 7.94 2.12 -6.69
N ILE A 9 8.34 1.92 -7.95
CA ILE A 9 8.68 3.03 -8.85
C ILE A 9 7.43 3.81 -9.30
N MET A 10 6.29 3.15 -9.52
CA MET A 10 5.07 3.82 -10.03
C MET A 10 4.19 4.43 -8.94
N PHE A 11 4.27 3.91 -7.71
CA PHE A 11 3.46 4.36 -6.58
C PHE A 11 4.28 4.90 -5.41
N GLY A 12 5.61 4.97 -5.54
CA GLY A 12 6.50 5.54 -4.53
C GLY A 12 6.16 6.98 -4.18
N ASP A 13 5.70 7.79 -5.16
CA ASP A 13 5.23 9.15 -4.88
C ASP A 13 3.99 9.14 -3.96
N VAL A 14 3.08 8.19 -4.17
CA VAL A 14 1.86 8.05 -3.35
C VAL A 14 2.23 7.63 -1.94
N GLU A 15 3.14 6.66 -1.79
CA GLU A 15 3.65 6.26 -0.48
C GLU A 15 4.37 7.39 0.24
N GLU A 16 5.19 8.18 -0.45
CA GLU A 16 5.86 9.32 0.14
C GLU A 16 4.85 10.37 0.65
N ILE A 17 3.81 10.64 -0.14
CA ILE A 17 2.72 11.54 0.26
C ILE A 17 1.95 10.98 1.46
N VAL A 18 1.64 9.68 1.48
CA VAL A 18 1.01 8.99 2.61
C VAL A 18 1.87 9.13 3.86
N ARG A 19 3.18 8.89 3.77
CA ARG A 19 4.14 9.05 4.88
C ARG A 19 4.31 10.51 5.32
N SER A 20 4.00 11.46 4.44
CA SER A 20 3.97 12.90 4.75
C SER A 20 2.71 13.33 5.49
N CYS A 21 1.74 12.43 5.71
CA CYS A 21 0.56 12.76 6.48
C CYS A 21 0.92 13.11 7.93
N ARG A 22 0.22 14.11 8.47
CA ARG A 22 0.45 14.59 9.83
C ARG A 22 0.16 13.52 10.90
N PHE A 23 -0.70 12.56 10.58
CA PHE A 23 -1.12 11.49 11.47
C PHE A 23 -0.69 10.13 10.91
N TYR A 24 -0.18 9.27 11.79
CA TYR A 24 0.17 7.89 11.46
C TYR A 24 -1.07 6.99 11.24
N ASP A 25 -2.20 7.35 11.85
CA ASP A 25 -3.48 6.65 11.74
C ASP A 25 -4.43 7.34 10.75
N CYS A 26 -3.88 8.12 9.82
CA CYS A 26 -4.70 8.83 8.84
C CYS A 26 -5.42 7.82 7.95
N GLY A 27 -6.76 7.82 7.99
CA GLY A 27 -7.62 7.06 7.09
C GLY A 27 -7.70 7.66 5.68
N HIS A 28 -6.98 8.76 5.42
CA HIS A 28 -6.87 9.47 4.14
C HIS A 28 -8.22 9.80 3.44
N GLY A 29 -9.33 9.78 4.19
CA GLY A 29 -10.67 9.97 3.65
C GLY A 29 -11.17 11.40 3.81
N ASN A 30 -11.33 11.87 5.05
CA ASN A 30 -11.90 13.19 5.33
C ASN A 30 -11.24 13.92 6.51
N GLU A 31 -10.00 13.58 6.83
CA GLU A 31 -9.28 14.20 7.93
C GLU A 31 -8.63 15.53 7.51
N PRO A 32 -8.67 16.56 8.38
CA PRO A 32 -7.98 17.82 8.13
C PRO A 32 -6.45 17.64 8.25
N GLY A 33 -5.69 18.04 7.23
CA GLY A 33 -4.23 17.93 7.21
C GLY A 33 -3.68 16.61 6.66
N CYS A 34 -4.49 15.89 5.88
CA CYS A 34 -4.04 14.73 5.13
C CYS A 34 -3.26 15.18 3.87
N ALA A 35 -1.97 14.84 3.83
CA ALA A 35 -1.10 15.18 2.70
C ALA A 35 -1.56 14.57 1.37
N VAL A 36 -2.20 13.39 1.40
CA VAL A 36 -2.84 12.78 0.22
C VAL A 36 -3.93 13.68 -0.32
N ARG A 37 -4.79 14.20 0.56
CA ARG A 37 -5.88 15.08 0.16
C ARG A 37 -5.37 16.41 -0.36
N GLU A 38 -4.37 17.00 0.29
CA GLU A 38 -3.71 18.20 -0.23
C GLU A 38 -3.06 17.96 -1.59
N ALA A 39 -2.45 16.78 -1.81
CA ALA A 39 -1.89 16.43 -3.09
C ALA A 39 -2.98 16.24 -4.17
N LEU A 40 -4.14 15.67 -3.82
CA LEU A 40 -5.30 15.57 -4.71
C LEU A 40 -5.87 16.95 -5.05
N GLU A 41 -6.08 17.80 -4.05
CA GLU A 41 -6.62 19.16 -4.21
C GLU A 41 -5.64 20.07 -4.98
N SER A 42 -4.33 19.90 -4.77
CA SER A 42 -3.28 20.64 -5.47
C SER A 42 -2.94 20.04 -6.85
N GLY A 43 -3.51 18.89 -7.22
CA GLY A 43 -3.21 18.19 -8.48
C GLY A 43 -1.82 17.52 -8.56
N LYS A 44 -1.09 17.42 -7.44
CA LYS A 44 0.14 16.63 -7.33
C LYS A 44 -0.14 15.12 -7.40
N LEU A 45 -1.31 14.71 -6.92
CA LEU A 45 -1.80 13.35 -7.02
C LEU A 45 -3.10 13.35 -7.83
N GLU A 46 -3.21 12.45 -8.81
CA GLU A 46 -4.46 12.26 -9.53
C GLU A 46 -5.39 11.32 -8.77
N GLU A 47 -6.68 11.64 -8.70
CA GLU A 47 -7.70 10.77 -8.09
C GLU A 47 -7.75 9.37 -8.74
N LYS A 48 -7.47 9.28 -10.04
CA LYS A 48 -7.34 7.99 -10.74
C LYS A 48 -6.18 7.17 -10.18
N ARG A 49 -5.03 7.81 -9.96
CA ARG A 49 -3.83 7.14 -9.42
C ARG A 49 -4.08 6.67 -7.99
N TRP A 50 -4.70 7.51 -7.17
CA TRP A 50 -5.14 7.15 -5.82
C TRP A 50 -6.10 5.95 -5.79
N ASN A 51 -7.12 5.95 -6.67
CA ASN A 51 -8.03 4.81 -6.79
C ASN A 51 -7.33 3.51 -7.24
N SER A 52 -6.38 3.60 -8.17
CA SER A 52 -5.58 2.45 -8.59
C SER A 52 -4.72 1.91 -7.44
N TRP A 53 -4.08 2.80 -6.67
CA TRP A 53 -3.29 2.43 -5.50
C TRP A 53 -4.14 1.75 -4.42
N LEU A 54 -5.32 2.29 -4.11
CA LEU A 54 -6.27 1.68 -3.17
C LEU A 54 -6.68 0.26 -3.59
N LYS A 55 -6.95 0.05 -4.89
CA LYS A 55 -7.25 -1.30 -5.42
C LYS A 55 -6.06 -2.22 -5.25
N LEU A 56 -4.87 -1.74 -5.62
CA LEU A 56 -3.63 -2.50 -5.54
C LEU A 56 -3.31 -2.93 -4.10
N GLN A 57 -3.41 -2.02 -3.13
CA GLN A 57 -3.24 -2.33 -1.71
C GLN A 57 -4.20 -3.42 -1.23
N LYS A 58 -5.43 -3.40 -1.72
CA LYS A 58 -6.43 -4.43 -1.38
C LYS A 58 -6.06 -5.80 -1.95
N GLU A 59 -5.52 -5.83 -3.17
CA GLU A 59 -4.99 -7.05 -3.77
C GLU A 59 -3.73 -7.54 -3.06
N MET A 60 -2.81 -6.64 -2.71
CA MET A 60 -1.60 -6.93 -1.94
C MET A 60 -1.94 -7.54 -0.58
N ALA A 61 -2.86 -6.95 0.18
CA ALA A 61 -3.30 -7.48 1.47
C ALA A 61 -3.87 -8.90 1.35
N HIS A 62 -4.62 -9.18 0.26
CA HIS A 62 -5.10 -10.53 -0.05
C HIS A 62 -3.96 -11.50 -0.38
N LEU A 63 -2.95 -11.06 -1.13
CA LEU A 63 -1.79 -11.85 -1.50
C LEU A 63 -0.87 -12.12 -0.30
N GLU A 64 -0.64 -11.13 0.55
CA GLU A 64 0.12 -11.22 1.80
C GLU A 64 -0.55 -12.19 2.78
N ALA A 65 -1.85 -12.04 3.03
CA ALA A 65 -2.59 -12.98 3.90
C ALA A 65 -2.48 -14.43 3.40
N LYS A 66 -2.46 -14.63 2.08
CA LYS A 66 -2.26 -15.93 1.45
C LYS A 66 -0.80 -16.42 1.53
N LYS A 67 0.18 -15.51 1.46
CA LYS A 67 1.62 -15.79 1.67
C LYS A 67 1.89 -16.19 3.12
N GLU A 68 1.40 -15.44 4.10
CA GLU A 68 1.56 -15.74 5.53
C GLU A 68 0.93 -17.09 5.90
N GLY A 69 -0.28 -17.36 5.40
CA GLY A 69 -0.91 -18.67 5.56
C GLY A 69 -0.07 -19.80 4.96
N LYS A 70 0.53 -19.59 3.79
CA LYS A 70 1.43 -20.56 3.14
C LYS A 70 2.78 -20.71 3.85
N LEU A 71 3.34 -19.64 4.42
CA LEU A 71 4.58 -19.66 5.19
C LEU A 71 4.40 -20.54 6.43
N ARG A 72 3.32 -20.30 7.19
CA ARG A 72 2.96 -21.07 8.38
C ARG A 72 2.71 -22.56 8.09
N LEU A 73 2.22 -22.90 6.90
CA LEU A 73 2.06 -24.29 6.45
C LEU A 73 3.41 -24.93 6.08
N LYS A 74 4.31 -24.17 5.47
CA LYS A 74 5.67 -24.64 5.16
C LYS A 74 6.48 -24.88 6.42
N GLU A 75 6.49 -23.97 7.40
CA GLU A 75 7.27 -24.13 8.64
C GLU A 75 6.96 -25.45 9.37
N LYS A 76 5.68 -25.80 9.49
CA LYS A 76 5.24 -27.08 10.08
C LYS A 76 5.73 -28.32 9.32
N GLN A 77 6.02 -28.18 8.02
CA GLN A 77 6.53 -29.26 7.18
C GLN A 77 8.05 -29.46 7.32
N TRP A 78 8.80 -28.43 7.74
CA TRP A 78 10.25 -28.52 7.95
C TRP A 78 10.64 -28.94 9.37
N GLU A 79 9.81 -28.64 10.37
CA GLU A 79 10.06 -29.02 11.78
C GLU A 79 9.82 -30.52 12.07
N GLY A 80 9.28 -31.25 11.09
CA GLY A 80 9.04 -32.70 11.16
C GLY A 80 10.08 -33.56 10.44
N ARG A 81 11.26 -33.03 10.09
CA ARG A 81 12.37 -33.78 9.48
C ARG A 81 13.55 -33.90 10.45
#